data_AF-A0A9D9PY13-F1
#
_entry.id   AF-A0A9D9PY13-F1
#
_cell.length_a   1.000
_cell.length_b   1.000
_cell.length_c   1.000
_cell.angle_alpha   90.00
_cell.angle_beta   90.00
_cell.angle_gamma   90.00
#
_symmetry.space_group_name_H-M   'P 1'
#
loop_
_entity.id
_entity.type
_entity.pdbx_description
1 polymer ?
#
loop_
_entity_poly.entity_id
_entity_poly.type
_entity_poly.pdbx_seq_one_letter_code
_entity_poly.pdbx_strand_id
1 'polypeptide(L)'
;GITGTDVTKNVADMILADDNFATIVSAAGEGRRIYDNIRKAIQFLLASNLSEVLSIFFATLIGFTIFQPVQLLWINLITDCFPALALGMEKPEADVMKRKPRDSKEGIFAGGLGAAVFYQGTLVTLITLASYFIGHFLEAGNFDVHEESLHGTTMAFLTLAMCEVFHSFNMRSLRGSIFTIKGQNKWLWGAGILSLVLTTVVVLIPPVATLFGMVAIGIEEFAIALALGFSIIPLVELVKLVHRIIDRKTGKAA
;
A
#
# COMPACT_ATOMS: atom_id res chain seq x y z
N GLY A 1 36.54 -8.63 14.86
CA GLY A 1 36.90 -8.33 13.49
C GLY A 1 38.34 -8.63 13.26
N ILE A 2 39.14 -7.60 12.98
CA ILE A 2 40.55 -7.71 12.58
C ILE A 2 41.35 -8.52 13.61
N THR A 3 41.12 -8.23 14.88
CA THR A 3 41.78 -8.88 16.03
C THR A 3 41.15 -10.22 16.45
N GLY A 4 40.03 -10.62 15.84
CA GLY A 4 39.33 -11.87 16.16
C GLY A 4 39.97 -13.09 15.49
N THR A 5 39.95 -14.23 16.16
CA THR A 5 40.39 -15.50 15.56
C THR A 5 39.39 -15.98 14.51
N ASP A 6 39.86 -16.72 13.50
CA ASP A 6 38.97 -17.20 12.44
C ASP A 6 37.89 -18.17 12.95
N VAL A 7 38.19 -18.90 14.03
CA VAL A 7 37.20 -19.72 14.75
C VAL A 7 36.06 -18.85 15.28
N THR A 8 36.36 -17.72 15.92
CA THR A 8 35.31 -16.81 16.44
C THR A 8 34.54 -16.11 15.33
N LYS A 9 35.19 -15.80 14.20
CA LYS A 9 34.53 -15.22 13.02
C LYS A 9 33.53 -16.19 12.38
N ASN A 10 33.88 -17.47 12.27
CA ASN A 10 33.03 -18.49 11.64
C ASN A 10 31.78 -18.85 12.45
N VAL A 11 31.76 -18.57 13.76
CA VAL A 11 30.64 -18.88 14.66
C VAL A 11 29.73 -17.65 14.89
N ALA A 12 30.18 -16.44 14.54
CA ALA A 12 29.43 -15.22 14.79
C ALA A 12 28.43 -14.88 13.67
N ASP A 13 27.22 -14.45 14.04
CA ASP A 13 26.20 -13.96 13.08
C ASP A 13 26.55 -12.58 12.48
N MET A 14 27.43 -11.82 13.15
CA MET A 14 27.88 -10.50 12.70
C MET A 14 29.34 -10.28 13.08
N ILE A 15 30.14 -9.83 12.12
CA ILE A 15 31.57 -9.51 12.29
C ILE A 15 31.77 -8.01 12.12
N LEU A 16 32.39 -7.36 13.10
CA LEU A 16 32.81 -5.95 12.98
C LEU A 16 34.08 -5.88 12.12
N ALA A 17 33.98 -5.38 10.89
CA ALA A 17 35.13 -5.31 9.99
C ALA A 17 36.21 -4.32 10.46
N ASP A 18 35.83 -3.31 11.24
CA ASP A 18 36.65 -2.19 11.70
C ASP A 18 37.03 -2.26 13.19
N ASP A 19 36.61 -3.31 13.90
CA ASP A 19 36.75 -3.47 15.36
C ASP A 19 36.18 -2.27 16.18
N ASN A 20 35.24 -1.52 15.62
CA ASN A 20 34.65 -0.37 16.28
C ASN A 20 33.29 -0.72 16.91
N PHE A 21 33.17 -0.56 18.24
CA PHE A 21 31.90 -0.78 18.95
C PHE A 21 30.79 0.18 18.49
N ALA A 22 31.10 1.37 17.96
CA ALA A 22 30.10 2.28 17.40
C ALA A 22 29.33 1.64 16.22
N THR A 23 29.97 0.73 15.48
CA THR A 23 29.35 -0.02 14.38
C THR A 23 28.22 -0.91 14.87
N ILE A 24 28.27 -1.43 16.10
CA ILE A 24 27.15 -2.18 16.72
C ILE A 24 25.93 -1.27 16.89
N VAL A 25 26.13 -0.03 17.36
CA VAL A 25 25.05 0.93 17.57
C VAL A 25 24.41 1.31 16.24
N SER A 26 25.23 1.55 15.21
CA SER A 26 24.75 1.82 13.85
C SER A 26 23.98 0.62 13.29
N ALA A 27 24.50 -0.60 13.44
CA ALA A 27 23.84 -1.82 12.98
C ALA A 27 22.50 -2.04 13.69
N ALA A 28 22.40 -1.75 15.00
CA ALA A 28 21.15 -1.81 15.73
C ALA A 28 20.12 -0.78 15.20
N GLY A 29 20.56 0.43 14.85
CA GLY A 29 19.71 1.44 14.22
C GLY A 29 19.19 1.02 12.84
N GLU A 30 20.07 0.45 12.01
CA GLU A 30 19.70 -0.11 10.72
C GLU A 30 18.74 -1.30 10.84
N GLY A 31 18.96 -2.19 11.82
CA GLY A 31 18.05 -3.29 12.11
C GLY A 31 16.63 -2.81 12.47
N ARG A 32 16.52 -1.76 13.30
CA ARG A 32 15.22 -1.14 13.62
C ARG A 32 14.57 -0.51 12.40
N ARG A 33 15.34 0.18 11.55
CA ARG A 33 14.84 0.76 10.29
C ARG A 33 14.27 -0.31 9.36
N ILE A 34 15.03 -1.37 9.13
CA ILE A 34 14.62 -2.49 8.26
C ILE A 34 13.34 -3.12 8.79
N TYR A 35 13.26 -3.38 10.10
CA TYR A 35 12.06 -3.97 10.70
C TYR A 35 10.81 -3.07 10.54
N ASP A 36 10.94 -1.77 10.82
CA ASP A 36 9.83 -0.82 10.65
C ASP A 36 9.37 -0.77 9.20
N ASN A 37 10.29 -0.78 8.24
CA ASN A 37 9.99 -0.78 6.81
C ASN A 37 9.34 -2.08 6.34
N ILE A 38 9.80 -3.24 6.82
CA ILE A 38 9.17 -4.54 6.56
C ILE A 38 7.72 -4.53 7.08
N ARG A 39 7.49 -3.97 8.27
CA ARG A 39 6.15 -3.88 8.85
C ARG A 39 5.23 -2.96 8.04
N LYS A 40 5.75 -1.85 7.49
CA LYS A 40 5.02 -0.98 6.55
C LYS A 40 4.65 -1.72 5.27
N ALA A 41 5.60 -2.44 4.66
CA ALA A 41 5.37 -3.21 3.45
C ALA A 41 4.35 -4.33 3.66
N ILE A 42 4.43 -5.06 4.78
CA ILE A 42 3.48 -6.12 5.12
C ILE A 42 2.09 -5.56 5.39
N GLN A 43 1.99 -4.44 6.11
CA GLN A 43 0.70 -3.78 6.31
C GLN A 43 0.07 -3.34 4.98
N PHE A 44 0.87 -2.76 4.08
CA PHE A 44 0.44 -2.35 2.75
C PHE A 44 -0.09 -3.54 1.93
N LEU A 45 0.72 -4.60 1.79
CA LEU A 45 0.34 -5.79 1.03
C LEU A 45 -0.88 -6.50 1.61
N LEU A 46 -0.99 -6.61 2.93
CA LEU A 46 -2.15 -7.24 3.56
C LEU A 46 -3.42 -6.41 3.40
N ALA A 47 -3.32 -5.08 3.46
CA ALA A 47 -4.45 -4.18 3.23
C ALA A 47 -4.93 -4.24 1.77
N SER A 48 -3.99 -4.27 0.82
CA SER A 48 -4.27 -4.43 -0.61
C SER A 48 -4.99 -5.76 -0.89
N ASN A 49 -4.38 -6.88 -0.51
CA ASN A 49 -4.98 -8.22 -0.68
C ASN A 49 -6.35 -8.34 0.00
N LEU A 50 -6.53 -7.73 1.19
CA LEU A 50 -7.83 -7.72 1.84
C LEU A 50 -8.87 -6.96 0.99
N SER A 51 -8.48 -5.82 0.40
CA SER A 51 -9.38 -5.03 -0.44
C SER A 51 -9.79 -5.75 -1.73
N GLU A 52 -8.87 -6.51 -2.35
CA GLU A 52 -9.17 -7.37 -3.50
C GLU A 52 -10.19 -8.44 -3.13
N VAL A 53 -9.92 -9.18 -2.05
CA VAL A 53 -10.80 -10.26 -1.57
C VAL A 53 -12.18 -9.72 -1.22
N LEU A 54 -12.25 -8.59 -0.51
CA LEU A 54 -13.53 -7.98 -0.15
C LEU A 54 -14.28 -7.46 -1.39
N SER A 55 -13.57 -6.88 -2.38
CA SER A 55 -14.20 -6.41 -3.62
C SER A 55 -14.83 -7.57 -4.40
N ILE A 56 -14.10 -8.68 -4.55
CA ILE A 56 -14.61 -9.90 -5.19
C ILE A 56 -15.79 -10.47 -4.40
N PHE A 57 -15.66 -10.55 -3.07
CA PHE A 57 -16.71 -11.07 -2.20
C PHE A 57 -18.01 -10.27 -2.35
N PHE A 58 -17.96 -8.94 -2.25
CA PHE A 58 -19.16 -8.11 -2.40
C PHE A 58 -19.70 -8.11 -3.83
N ALA A 59 -18.85 -8.08 -4.86
CA ALA A 59 -19.31 -8.19 -6.25
C ALA A 59 -20.05 -9.50 -6.50
N THR A 60 -19.50 -10.61 -6.00
CA THR A 60 -20.12 -11.95 -6.11
C THR A 60 -21.45 -12.03 -5.36
N LEU A 61 -21.55 -11.40 -4.18
CA LEU A 61 -22.82 -11.32 -3.44
C LEU A 61 -23.90 -10.53 -4.18
N ILE A 62 -23.50 -9.48 -4.91
CA ILE A 62 -24.42 -8.64 -5.68
C ILE A 62 -24.78 -9.30 -7.02
N GLY A 63 -23.92 -10.19 -7.54
CA GLY A 63 -24.22 -11.05 -8.68
C GLY A 63 -23.44 -10.73 -9.96
N PHE A 64 -22.30 -10.04 -9.86
CA PHE A 64 -21.47 -9.69 -11.01
C PHE A 64 -19.98 -10.00 -10.78
N THR A 65 -19.21 -10.14 -11.86
CA THR A 65 -17.77 -10.32 -11.81
C THR A 65 -17.06 -8.97 -11.89
N ILE A 66 -16.34 -8.57 -10.83
CA ILE A 66 -15.62 -7.28 -10.82
C ILE A 66 -14.20 -7.37 -11.40
N PHE A 67 -13.49 -8.48 -11.19
CA PHE A 67 -12.10 -8.62 -11.63
C PHE A 67 -11.84 -9.95 -12.31
N GLN A 68 -11.11 -9.91 -13.41
CA GLN A 68 -10.54 -11.09 -14.02
C GLN A 68 -9.20 -11.47 -13.36
N PRO A 69 -8.80 -12.74 -13.36
CA PRO A 69 -7.53 -13.17 -12.76
C PRO A 69 -6.30 -12.43 -13.32
N VAL A 70 -6.31 -12.09 -14.61
CA VAL A 70 -5.21 -11.35 -15.26
C VAL A 70 -5.07 -9.92 -14.71
N GLN A 71 -6.17 -9.29 -14.33
CA GLN A 71 -6.20 -7.96 -13.73
C GLN A 71 -5.61 -8.00 -12.32
N LEU A 72 -6.00 -9.00 -11.51
CA LEU A 72 -5.45 -9.20 -10.16
C LEU A 72 -3.96 -9.54 -10.18
N LEU A 73 -3.50 -10.32 -11.16
CA LEU A 73 -2.08 -10.61 -11.34
C LEU A 73 -1.27 -9.34 -11.66
N TRP A 74 -1.82 -8.46 -12.50
CA TRP A 74 -1.20 -7.18 -12.79
C TRP A 74 -1.07 -6.31 -11.57
N ILE A 75 -2.15 -6.23 -10.78
CA ILE A 75 -2.20 -5.43 -9.55
C ILE A 75 -1.11 -5.91 -8.57
N ASN A 76 -1.17 -7.19 -8.20
CA ASN A 76 -0.23 -7.78 -7.25
C ASN A 76 1.25 -7.72 -7.70
N LEU A 77 1.51 -7.89 -9.00
CA LEU A 77 2.88 -7.97 -9.53
C LEU A 77 3.48 -6.59 -9.82
N ILE A 78 2.69 -5.66 -10.36
CA ILE A 78 3.19 -4.37 -10.83
C ILE A 78 2.82 -3.27 -9.85
N THR A 79 1.53 -3.08 -9.57
CA THR A 79 1.08 -1.90 -8.82
C THR A 79 1.41 -2.02 -7.34
N ASP A 80 1.45 -3.23 -6.79
CA ASP A 80 1.77 -3.47 -5.38
C ASP A 80 3.26 -3.74 -5.11
N CYS A 81 3.90 -4.56 -5.93
CA CYS A 81 5.28 -4.99 -5.69
C CYS A 81 6.25 -3.81 -5.65
N PHE A 82 6.17 -2.90 -6.64
CA PHE A 82 7.11 -1.78 -6.70
C PHE A 82 6.97 -0.81 -5.52
N PRO A 83 5.76 -0.36 -5.12
CA PRO A 83 5.60 0.45 -3.91
C PRO A 83 5.99 -0.29 -2.63
N ALA A 84 5.69 -1.59 -2.51
CA ALA A 84 6.10 -2.38 -1.33
C ALA A 84 7.63 -2.44 -1.18
N LEU A 85 8.35 -2.67 -2.28
CA LEU A 85 9.82 -2.63 -2.29
C LEU A 85 10.35 -1.22 -1.98
N ALA A 86 9.71 -0.19 -2.52
CA ALA A 86 10.09 1.19 -2.26
C ALA A 86 9.87 1.61 -0.79
N LEU A 87 8.81 1.10 -0.13
CA LEU A 87 8.59 1.26 1.31
C LEU A 87 9.70 0.59 2.12
N GLY A 88 10.25 -0.53 1.63
CA GLY A 88 11.46 -1.17 2.17
C GLY A 88 12.67 -0.23 2.25
N MET A 89 12.76 0.73 1.33
CA MET A 89 13.86 1.69 1.21
C MET A 89 13.62 3.03 1.94
N GLU A 90 12.54 3.14 2.70
CA GLU A 90 12.24 4.37 3.43
C GLU A 90 13.33 4.70 4.47
N LYS A 91 13.52 6.00 4.70
CA LYS A 91 14.48 6.50 5.70
C LYS A 91 14.00 6.17 7.12
N PRO A 92 14.92 6.04 8.09
CA PRO A 92 14.54 5.79 9.47
C PRO A 92 13.72 6.96 10.04
N GLU A 93 12.75 6.66 10.89
CA GLU A 93 12.02 7.68 11.63
C GLU A 93 12.93 8.36 12.65
N ALA A 94 12.71 9.66 12.90
CA ALA A 94 13.63 10.48 13.70
C ALA A 94 13.79 10.02 15.17
N ASP A 95 12.86 9.20 15.65
CA ASP A 95 12.81 8.66 17.01
C ASP A 95 13.23 7.18 17.08
N VAL A 96 13.71 6.57 15.98
CA VAL A 96 14.00 5.12 15.90
C VAL A 96 14.96 4.64 17.00
N MET A 97 15.95 5.46 17.37
CA MET A 97 16.91 5.15 18.44
C MET A 97 16.43 5.58 19.83
N LYS A 98 15.38 6.41 19.92
CA LYS A 98 14.78 6.86 21.20
C LYS A 98 13.76 5.86 21.74
N ARG A 99 13.16 5.06 20.86
CA ARG A 99 12.22 3.99 21.24
C ARG A 99 12.94 2.87 22.00
N LYS A 100 12.25 2.26 22.97
CA LYS A 100 12.75 1.06 23.67
C LYS A 100 12.85 -0.13 22.69
N PRO A 101 13.73 -1.10 22.94
CA PRO A 101 13.72 -2.35 22.18
C PRO A 101 12.33 -2.98 22.19
N ARG A 102 11.92 -3.52 21.04
CA ARG A 102 10.66 -4.27 20.89
C ARG A 102 10.68 -5.51 21.77
N ASP A 103 9.51 -5.91 22.28
CA ASP A 103 9.36 -7.20 22.95
C ASP A 103 9.51 -8.34 21.92
N SER A 104 10.32 -9.35 22.23
CA SER A 104 10.53 -10.50 21.36
C SER A 104 9.27 -11.35 21.15
N LYS A 105 8.29 -11.25 22.06
CA LYS A 105 7.00 -11.96 22.00
C LYS A 105 5.94 -11.23 21.18
N GLU A 106 6.17 -9.97 20.79
CA GLU A 106 5.20 -9.26 19.96
C GLU A 106 5.12 -9.90 18.57
N GLY A 107 3.91 -10.24 18.13
CA GLY A 107 3.66 -10.67 16.77
C GLY A 107 3.69 -9.50 15.78
N ILE A 108 3.71 -9.80 14.49
CA ILE A 108 3.74 -8.75 13.44
C ILE A 108 2.47 -7.87 13.44
N PHE A 109 1.34 -8.43 13.87
CA PHE A 109 0.05 -7.75 14.00
C PHE A 109 -0.08 -6.91 15.27
N ALA A 110 0.92 -6.89 16.15
CA ALA A 110 0.92 -6.08 17.37
C ALA A 110 0.80 -4.58 17.04
N GLY A 111 0.46 -3.75 18.03
CA GLY A 111 0.45 -2.30 17.87
C GLY A 111 -0.63 -1.76 16.91
N GLY A 112 -1.74 -2.49 16.73
CA GLY A 112 -2.90 -2.04 15.96
C GLY A 112 -2.85 -2.32 14.45
N LEU A 113 -1.84 -3.07 13.98
CA LEU A 113 -1.67 -3.35 12.54
C LEU A 113 -2.87 -4.12 11.97
N GLY A 114 -3.40 -5.12 12.69
CA GLY A 114 -4.56 -5.89 12.22
C GLY A 114 -5.82 -5.02 12.01
N ALA A 115 -6.14 -4.15 12.97
CA ALA A 115 -7.24 -3.20 12.82
C ALA A 115 -6.97 -2.21 11.69
N ALA A 116 -5.71 -1.82 11.49
CA ALA A 116 -5.31 -0.94 10.41
C ALA A 116 -5.50 -1.56 9.03
N VAL A 117 -5.05 -2.80 8.85
CA VAL A 117 -5.29 -3.60 7.64
C VAL A 117 -6.78 -3.67 7.33
N PHE A 118 -7.61 -3.96 8.35
CA PHE A 118 -9.05 -4.11 8.16
C PHE A 118 -9.74 -2.83 7.67
N TYR A 119 -9.51 -1.68 8.34
CA TYR A 119 -10.17 -0.44 7.90
C TYR A 119 -9.64 0.04 6.54
N GLN A 120 -8.34 -0.14 6.28
CA GLN A 120 -7.72 0.27 5.01
C GLN A 120 -8.26 -0.56 3.86
N GLY A 121 -8.27 -1.89 4.01
CA GLY A 121 -8.82 -2.80 3.02
C GLY A 121 -10.29 -2.48 2.74
N THR A 122 -11.09 -2.27 3.79
CA THR A 122 -12.50 -1.88 3.65
C THR A 122 -12.68 -0.55 2.90
N LEU A 123 -11.89 0.48 3.22
CA LEU A 123 -11.95 1.77 2.53
C LEU A 123 -11.63 1.63 1.04
N VAL A 124 -10.57 0.90 0.70
CA VAL A 124 -10.17 0.67 -0.70
C VAL A 124 -11.27 -0.10 -1.44
N THR A 125 -11.88 -1.12 -0.82
CA THR A 125 -13.03 -1.83 -1.40
C THR A 125 -14.21 -0.90 -1.67
N LEU A 126 -14.58 -0.03 -0.72
CA LEU A 126 -15.70 0.90 -0.90
C LEU A 126 -15.46 1.86 -2.07
N ILE A 127 -14.24 2.39 -2.19
CA ILE A 127 -13.84 3.27 -3.31
C ILE A 127 -13.90 2.51 -4.64
N THR A 128 -13.43 1.26 -4.65
CA THR A 128 -13.38 0.41 -5.84
C THR A 128 -14.78 0.02 -6.32
N LEU A 129 -15.66 -0.40 -5.41
CA LEU A 129 -17.06 -0.69 -5.73
C LEU A 129 -17.81 0.57 -6.18
N ALA A 130 -17.58 1.72 -5.53
CA ALA A 130 -18.15 2.99 -5.97
C ALA A 130 -17.70 3.33 -7.41
N SER A 131 -16.43 3.10 -7.73
CA SER A 131 -15.92 3.30 -9.09
C SER A 131 -16.58 2.38 -10.11
N TYR A 132 -16.85 1.12 -9.76
CA TYR A 132 -17.57 0.19 -10.62
C TYR A 132 -18.98 0.71 -10.94
N PHE A 133 -19.74 1.08 -9.91
CA PHE A 133 -21.12 1.57 -10.08
C PHE A 133 -21.19 2.89 -10.82
N ILE A 134 -20.22 3.79 -10.62
CA ILE A 134 -20.13 5.03 -11.38
C ILE A 134 -19.85 4.73 -12.87
N GLY A 135 -18.93 3.81 -13.17
CA GLY A 135 -18.66 3.43 -14.56
C GLY A 135 -19.86 2.76 -15.23
N HIS A 136 -20.54 1.87 -14.52
CA HIS A 136 -21.79 1.27 -15.01
C HIS A 136 -22.87 2.34 -15.27
N PHE A 137 -23.02 3.33 -14.38
CA PHE A 137 -23.96 4.42 -14.58
C PHE A 137 -23.60 5.31 -15.79
N LEU A 138 -22.32 5.55 -16.05
CA LEU A 138 -21.87 6.30 -17.23
C LEU A 138 -22.11 5.54 -18.54
N GLU A 139 -22.00 4.21 -18.52
CA GLU A 139 -22.25 3.33 -19.67
C GLU A 139 -23.76 3.16 -19.95
N ALA A 140 -24.53 2.75 -18.94
CA ALA A 140 -25.93 2.32 -19.10
C ALA A 140 -26.98 3.38 -18.69
N GLY A 141 -26.58 4.46 -18.01
CA GLY A 141 -27.49 5.48 -17.49
C GLY A 141 -28.38 5.02 -16.34
N ASN A 142 -28.15 3.81 -15.82
CA ASN A 142 -28.89 3.21 -14.72
C ASN A 142 -27.92 2.51 -13.74
N PHE A 143 -28.46 1.94 -12.65
CA PHE A 143 -27.69 1.14 -11.69
C PHE A 143 -28.15 -0.32 -11.72
N ASP A 144 -28.54 -0.81 -12.90
CA ASP A 144 -29.07 -2.16 -13.02
C ASP A 144 -27.94 -3.18 -12.95
N VAL A 145 -27.90 -3.95 -11.87
CA VAL A 145 -26.79 -4.86 -11.60
C VAL A 145 -26.90 -6.18 -12.37
N HIS A 146 -27.93 -6.34 -13.19
CA HIS A 146 -28.14 -7.53 -14.02
C HIS A 146 -27.29 -7.55 -15.29
N GLU A 147 -26.70 -6.42 -15.70
CA GLU A 147 -25.81 -6.34 -16.86
C GLU A 147 -24.37 -6.11 -16.41
N GLU A 148 -23.47 -7.02 -16.78
CA GLU A 148 -22.04 -6.84 -16.53
C GLU A 148 -21.50 -5.65 -17.34
N SER A 149 -20.97 -4.64 -16.64
CA SER A 149 -20.38 -3.45 -17.26
C SER A 149 -18.88 -3.60 -17.47
N LEU A 150 -18.45 -3.54 -18.73
CA LEU A 150 -17.04 -3.52 -19.12
C LEU A 150 -16.39 -2.17 -18.75
N HIS A 151 -17.12 -1.07 -18.86
CA HIS A 151 -16.65 0.25 -18.44
C HIS A 151 -16.46 0.30 -16.92
N GLY A 152 -17.43 -0.19 -16.14
CA GLY A 152 -17.35 -0.31 -14.68
C GLY A 152 -16.20 -1.20 -14.22
N THR A 153 -15.98 -2.35 -14.89
CA THR A 153 -14.84 -3.24 -14.62
C THR A 153 -13.51 -2.53 -14.86
N THR A 154 -13.39 -1.81 -15.98
CA THR A 154 -12.16 -1.08 -16.34
C THR A 154 -11.89 0.07 -15.36
N MET A 155 -12.94 0.81 -14.98
CA MET A 155 -12.84 1.88 -13.98
C MET A 155 -12.48 1.33 -12.60
N ALA A 156 -13.08 0.21 -12.18
CA ALA A 156 -12.75 -0.45 -10.92
C ALA A 156 -11.28 -0.89 -10.87
N PHE A 157 -10.77 -1.47 -11.97
CA PHE A 157 -9.37 -1.87 -12.09
C PHE A 157 -8.43 -0.65 -11.98
N LEU A 158 -8.69 0.41 -12.74
CA LEU A 158 -7.89 1.63 -12.70
C LEU A 158 -7.92 2.27 -11.31
N THR A 159 -9.11 2.35 -10.69
CA THR A 159 -9.29 2.91 -9.36
C THR A 159 -8.55 2.10 -8.32
N LEU A 160 -8.67 0.77 -8.29
CA LEU A 160 -7.99 -0.09 -7.33
C LEU A 160 -6.47 0.05 -7.44
N ALA A 161 -5.94 -0.10 -8.67
CA ALA A 161 -4.52 0.04 -8.96
C ALA A 161 -3.95 1.40 -8.51
N MET A 162 -4.67 2.49 -8.79
CA MET A 162 -4.22 3.83 -8.40
C MET A 162 -4.41 4.08 -6.90
N CYS A 163 -5.49 3.56 -6.31
CA CYS A 163 -5.75 3.64 -4.87
C CYS A 163 -4.61 3.01 -4.07
N GLU A 164 -4.11 1.85 -4.46
CA GLU A 164 -2.95 1.21 -3.83
C GLU A 164 -1.67 2.02 -3.98
N VAL A 165 -1.39 2.51 -5.20
CA VAL A 165 -0.23 3.38 -5.43
C VAL A 165 -0.30 4.61 -4.54
N PHE A 166 -1.45 5.28 -4.44
CA PHE A 166 -1.63 6.44 -3.56
C PHE A 166 -1.60 6.07 -2.07
N HIS A 167 -2.16 4.92 -1.70
CA HIS A 167 -2.14 4.41 -0.33
C HIS A 167 -0.73 4.06 0.14
N SER A 168 0.15 3.64 -0.77
CA SER A 168 1.57 3.43 -0.44
C SER A 168 2.24 4.71 0.11
N PHE A 169 1.83 5.90 -0.35
CA PHE A 169 2.30 7.17 0.22
C PHE A 169 1.78 7.38 1.64
N ASN A 170 0.53 6.98 1.93
CA ASN A 170 0.03 6.96 3.29
C ASN A 170 0.84 6.01 4.19
N MET A 171 1.36 4.91 3.65
CA MET A 171 2.12 3.91 4.40
C MET A 171 3.58 4.31 4.72
N ARG A 172 4.04 5.48 4.24
CA ARG A 172 5.36 6.02 4.61
C ARG A 172 5.50 6.28 6.12
N SER A 173 4.40 6.55 6.81
CA SER A 173 4.34 6.58 8.27
C SER A 173 3.09 5.86 8.76
N LEU A 174 3.26 4.95 9.73
CA LEU A 174 2.16 4.16 10.27
C LEU A 174 1.20 4.98 11.16
N ARG A 175 1.74 5.96 11.90
CA ARG A 175 0.99 6.81 12.85
C ARG A 175 1.08 8.31 12.52
N GLY A 176 2.21 8.74 11.96
CA GLY A 176 2.48 10.12 11.61
C GLY A 176 1.69 10.57 10.38
N SER A 177 1.60 11.89 10.24
CA SER A 177 0.98 12.53 9.07
C SER A 177 1.99 12.55 7.94
N ILE A 178 1.55 12.20 6.73
CA ILE A 178 2.42 12.31 5.55
C ILE A 178 2.91 13.75 5.32
N PHE A 179 2.11 14.75 5.71
CA PHE A 179 2.41 16.17 5.55
C PHE A 179 3.48 16.67 6.54
N THR A 180 3.78 15.88 7.58
CA THR A 180 4.80 16.24 8.58
C THR A 180 6.17 15.62 8.29
N ILE A 181 6.25 14.72 7.31
CA ILE A 181 7.49 14.00 6.99
C ILE A 181 8.46 14.94 6.26
N LYS A 182 9.63 15.15 6.85
CA LYS A 182 10.72 15.91 6.23
C LYS A 182 11.50 15.00 5.27
N GLY A 183 11.23 15.13 3.98
CA GLY A 183 11.94 14.42 2.91
C GLY A 183 11.06 13.46 2.12
N GLN A 184 11.50 13.15 0.91
CA GLN A 184 10.77 12.31 -0.03
C GLN A 184 11.53 11.02 -0.32
N ASN A 185 10.79 9.93 -0.45
CA ASN A 185 11.31 8.65 -0.91
C ASN A 185 11.27 8.62 -2.44
N LYS A 186 12.42 8.85 -3.08
CA LYS A 186 12.52 8.90 -4.55
C LYS A 186 12.16 7.57 -5.21
N TRP A 187 12.41 6.45 -4.53
CA TRP A 187 12.03 5.11 -5.01
C TRP A 187 10.52 4.95 -5.05
N LEU A 188 9.82 5.48 -4.04
CA LEU A 188 8.36 5.42 -4.00
C LEU A 188 7.72 6.29 -5.08
N TRP A 189 8.27 7.49 -5.31
CA TRP A 189 7.84 8.33 -6.43
C TRP A 189 8.09 7.67 -7.79
N GLY A 190 9.26 7.05 -7.97
CA GLY A 190 9.58 6.32 -9.19
C GLY A 190 8.64 5.13 -9.42
N ALA A 191 8.38 4.34 -8.36
CA ALA A 191 7.42 3.24 -8.39
C ALA A 191 6.02 3.74 -8.74
N GLY A 192 5.54 4.81 -8.11
CA GLY A 192 4.21 5.36 -8.38
C GLY A 192 4.06 5.90 -9.80
N ILE A 193 5.07 6.62 -10.32
CA ILE A 193 5.06 7.10 -11.71
C ILE A 193 5.08 5.92 -12.69
N LEU A 194 5.92 4.92 -12.44
CA LEU A 194 6.00 3.73 -13.28
C LEU A 194 4.66 2.97 -13.29
N SER A 195 4.06 2.74 -12.13
CA SER A 195 2.74 2.09 -12.01
C SER A 195 1.65 2.90 -12.73
N LEU A 196 1.63 4.23 -12.59
CA LEU A 196 0.68 5.08 -13.30
C LEU A 196 0.83 4.95 -14.82
N VAL A 197 2.07 5.04 -15.33
CA VAL A 197 2.33 4.92 -16.78
C VAL A 197 1.92 3.55 -17.30
N LEU A 198 2.35 2.48 -16.63
CA LEU A 198 2.05 1.11 -17.03
C LEU A 198 0.54 0.83 -16.98
N THR A 199 -0.16 1.24 -15.94
CA THR A 199 -1.62 1.07 -15.85
C THR A 199 -2.36 1.92 -16.89
N THR A 200 -1.89 3.13 -17.17
CA THR A 200 -2.45 3.97 -18.23
C THR A 200 -2.32 3.31 -19.60
N VAL A 201 -1.17 2.70 -19.90
CA VAL A 201 -0.95 1.93 -21.13
C VAL A 201 -1.92 0.75 -21.24
N VAL A 202 -2.14 0.02 -20.15
CA VAL A 202 -3.06 -1.13 -20.12
C VAL A 202 -4.51 -0.71 -20.35
N VAL A 203 -4.92 0.43 -19.81
CA VAL A 203 -6.32 0.88 -19.84
C VAL A 203 -6.67 1.65 -21.12
N LEU A 204 -5.76 2.48 -21.65
CA LEU A 204 -6.08 3.37 -22.78
C LEU A 204 -5.74 2.80 -24.15
N ILE A 205 -4.87 1.79 -24.26
CA ILE A 205 -4.51 1.18 -25.55
C ILE A 205 -5.47 0.02 -25.84
N PRO A 206 -6.38 0.12 -26.83
CA PRO A 206 -7.43 -0.87 -27.02
C PRO A 206 -6.92 -2.31 -27.23
N PRO A 207 -5.86 -2.56 -28.03
CA PRO A 207 -5.28 -3.90 -28.14
C PRO A 207 -4.73 -4.48 -26.83
N VAL A 208 -4.33 -3.63 -25.87
CA VAL A 208 -3.85 -4.09 -24.57
C VAL A 208 -5.03 -4.31 -23.64
N ALA A 209 -5.97 -3.37 -23.55
CA ALA A 209 -7.17 -3.48 -22.72
C ALA A 209 -7.94 -4.79 -23.00
N THR A 210 -8.07 -5.18 -24.27
CA THR A 210 -8.75 -6.42 -24.65
C THR A 210 -8.05 -7.69 -24.15
N LEU A 211 -6.71 -7.68 -24.03
CA LEU A 211 -5.95 -8.80 -23.43
C LEU A 211 -6.26 -8.98 -21.94
N PHE A 212 -6.70 -7.91 -21.27
CA PHE A 212 -7.10 -7.92 -19.87
C PHE A 212 -8.62 -8.05 -19.68
N GLY A 213 -9.37 -8.33 -20.75
CA GLY A 213 -10.84 -8.39 -20.72
C GLY A 213 -11.49 -7.05 -20.38
N MET A 214 -10.85 -5.95 -20.76
CA MET A 214 -11.30 -4.57 -20.52
C MET A 214 -11.60 -3.85 -21.84
N VAL A 215 -12.28 -2.71 -21.73
CA VAL A 215 -12.55 -1.80 -22.84
C VAL A 215 -11.75 -0.51 -22.63
N ALA A 216 -11.27 0.10 -23.71
CA ALA A 216 -10.64 1.41 -23.59
C ALA A 216 -11.68 2.45 -23.18
N ILE A 217 -11.47 3.09 -22.03
CA ILE A 217 -12.38 4.08 -21.45
C ILE A 217 -12.07 5.51 -21.92
N GLY A 218 -13.06 6.38 -21.84
CA GLY A 218 -12.92 7.80 -22.17
C GLY A 218 -12.08 8.57 -21.14
N ILE A 219 -11.71 9.81 -21.50
CA ILE A 219 -10.95 10.70 -20.60
C ILE A 219 -11.74 11.02 -19.33
N GLU A 220 -13.07 11.15 -19.42
CA GLU A 220 -13.95 11.42 -18.29
C GLU A 220 -13.92 10.29 -17.26
N GLU A 221 -14.16 9.05 -17.72
CA GLU A 221 -14.09 7.84 -16.89
C GLU A 221 -12.72 7.66 -16.26
N PHE A 222 -11.65 7.88 -17.05
CA PHE A 222 -10.28 7.83 -16.57
C PHE A 222 -10.02 8.86 -15.46
N ALA A 223 -10.46 10.11 -15.64
CA ALA A 223 -10.27 11.17 -14.67
C ALA A 223 -11.04 10.91 -13.37
N ILE A 224 -12.28 10.39 -13.47
CA ILE A 224 -13.09 10.01 -12.31
C ILE A 224 -12.43 8.87 -11.54
N ALA A 225 -12.00 7.81 -12.22
CA ALA A 225 -11.34 6.68 -11.59
C ALA A 225 -10.03 7.09 -10.89
N LEU A 226 -9.22 7.94 -11.54
CA LEU A 226 -8.00 8.48 -10.94
C LEU A 226 -8.29 9.36 -9.72
N ALA A 227 -9.34 10.19 -9.76
CA ALA A 227 -9.76 11.02 -8.64
C ALA A 227 -10.27 10.20 -7.45
N LEU A 228 -11.04 9.13 -7.73
CA LEU A 228 -11.47 8.16 -6.72
C LEU A 228 -10.27 7.45 -6.08
N GLY A 229 -9.31 6.99 -6.87
CA GLY A 229 -8.06 6.43 -6.36
C GLY A 229 -7.32 7.42 -5.46
N PHE A 230 -7.18 8.68 -5.88
CA PHE A 230 -6.51 9.73 -5.10
C PHE A 230 -7.20 10.02 -3.76
N SER A 231 -8.52 9.81 -3.66
CA SER A 231 -9.31 10.07 -2.45
C SER A 231 -8.85 9.28 -1.22
N ILE A 232 -8.12 8.17 -1.40
CA ILE A 232 -7.58 7.40 -0.27
C ILE A 232 -6.58 8.18 0.58
N ILE A 233 -5.85 9.13 -0.01
CA ILE A 233 -4.88 9.98 0.71
C ILE A 233 -5.59 10.80 1.80
N PRO A 234 -6.54 11.69 1.47
CA PRO A 234 -7.23 12.47 2.48
C PRO A 234 -8.05 11.60 3.44
N LEU A 235 -8.65 10.49 2.98
CA LEU A 235 -9.42 9.59 3.84
C LEU A 235 -8.55 8.94 4.93
N VAL A 236 -7.41 8.37 4.56
CA VAL A 236 -6.51 7.74 5.54
C VAL A 236 -5.87 8.78 6.44
N GLU A 237 -5.55 9.97 5.94
CA GLU A 237 -5.00 11.03 6.78
C GLU A 237 -6.03 11.54 7.80
N LEU A 238 -7.31 11.62 7.43
CA LEU A 238 -8.40 11.93 8.35
C LEU A 238 -8.53 10.86 9.44
N VAL A 239 -8.47 9.57 9.07
CA VAL A 239 -8.46 8.47 10.03
C VAL A 239 -7.27 8.59 10.98
N LYS A 240 -6.07 8.84 10.48
CA LYS A 240 -4.88 9.06 11.32
C LYS A 240 -5.01 10.27 12.24
N LEU A 241 -5.60 11.37 11.75
CA LEU A 241 -5.84 12.56 12.55
C LEU A 241 -6.78 12.25 13.73
N VAL A 242 -7.88 11.55 13.48
CA VAL A 242 -8.82 11.12 14.53
C VAL A 242 -8.12 10.24 15.57
N HIS A 243 -7.34 9.24 15.14
CA HIS A 243 -6.56 8.39 16.05
C HIS A 243 -5.60 9.21 16.92
N ARG A 244 -4.84 10.16 16.32
CA ARG A 244 -3.93 11.04 17.07
C ARG A 244 -4.65 11.90 18.10
N ILE A 245 -5.86 12.38 17.80
CA ILE A 245 -6.66 13.18 18.75
C ILE A 245 -7.13 12.29 19.92
N ILE A 246 -7.55 11.06 19.65
CA ILE A 246 -8.00 10.10 20.67
C ILE A 246 -6.83 9.69 21.56
N ASP A 247 -5.66 9.39 20.99
CA ASP A 247 -4.46 9.00 21.73
C ASP A 247 -3.99 10.12 22.66
N ARG A 248 -4.02 11.38 22.18
CA ARG A 248 -3.75 12.57 23.02
C ARG A 248 -4.73 12.70 24.19
N LYS A 249 -6.01 12.41 23.98
CA LYS A 249 -7.04 12.48 25.03
C LYS A 249 -6.94 11.34 26.05
N THR A 250 -6.50 10.15 25.63
CA THR A 250 -6.42 8.97 26.49
C THR A 250 -5.09 8.81 27.23
N GLY A 251 -4.15 9.75 27.04
CA GLY A 251 -2.85 9.74 27.74
C GLY A 251 -1.90 8.64 27.27
N LYS A 252 -2.25 7.89 26.22
CA LYS A 252 -1.34 6.95 25.55
C LYS A 252 -0.42 7.79 24.65
N ALA A 253 0.70 8.24 25.22
CA ALA A 253 1.70 9.01 24.48
C ALA A 253 2.19 8.22 23.24
N ALA A 254 2.36 8.96 22.14
CA ALA A 254 2.72 8.48 20.80
C ALA A 254 4.04 7.70 20.77
#